data_AF-A0A946FUW2-F1
#
_entry.id   AF-A0A946FUW2-F1
#
_cell.length_a   1.000
_cell.length_b   1.000
_cell.length_c   1.000
_cell.angle_alpha   90.00
_cell.angle_beta   90.00
_cell.angle_gamma   90.00
#
_symmetry.space_group_name_H-M   'P 1'
#
loop_
_entity.id
_entity.type
_entity.pdbx_description
1 polymer ?
#
loop_
_entity_poly.entity_id
_entity_poly.type
_entity_poly.pdbx_seq_one_letter_code
_entity_poly.pdbx_strand_id
1 'polypeptide(L)'
;MKRFNFLFEDHLNNDQSLEVDVMRFVAIIGIIFWIIFAMIKSIPFTHDPQKTIETIQDLVSIIEPLTENISAPESVQEDRPQILVNEPLKGLHFQFQSLEDLITMLNNNKVKIYCRAVNKGFDLIFEGYLSGDVLEFKSATDIPKKMWELKNGADREYFIRELGRTISDVKSFNRLQVMVLFSDSRIDSKVETMLSELNQEKKNGILSVSSSGQIKFHEFK
;
A
#
# COMPACT_ATOMS: atom_id res chain seq x y z
N MET A 1 -54.31 -3.48 -43.88
CA MET A 1 -53.70 -2.23 -44.40
C MET A 1 -52.47 -1.96 -43.55
N LYS A 2 -51.23 -1.78 -44.03
CA LYS A 2 -50.66 -1.61 -45.38
C LYS A 2 -49.31 -2.35 -45.42
N ARG A 3 -48.97 -2.88 -46.60
CA ARG A 3 -47.61 -3.28 -47.00
C ARG A 3 -46.76 -2.03 -47.20
N PHE A 4 -45.47 -2.13 -46.89
CA PHE A 4 -44.41 -1.39 -47.58
C PHE A 4 -43.17 -2.28 -47.70
N ASN A 5 -42.97 -2.82 -48.90
CA ASN A 5 -41.67 -3.18 -49.44
C ASN A 5 -41.06 -1.90 -49.98
N PHE A 6 -39.85 -1.53 -49.58
CA PHE A 6 -38.91 -0.78 -50.41
C PHE A 6 -37.52 -0.79 -49.75
N LEU A 7 -36.48 -1.00 -50.57
CA LEU A 7 -35.04 -0.84 -50.30
C LEU A 7 -34.31 -2.07 -49.73
N PHE A 8 -33.89 -2.97 -50.62
CA PHE A 8 -32.94 -4.06 -50.32
C PHE A 8 -31.72 -4.07 -51.26
N GLU A 9 -31.37 -2.92 -51.88
CA GLU A 9 -30.31 -2.86 -52.91
C GLU A 9 -29.08 -1.98 -52.59
N ASP A 10 -28.97 -1.39 -51.40
CA ASP A 10 -27.79 -0.58 -51.03
C ASP A 10 -26.84 -1.24 -49.99
N HIS A 11 -27.12 -2.48 -49.57
CA HIS A 11 -26.41 -3.08 -48.43
C HIS A 11 -25.05 -3.72 -48.75
N LEU A 12 -24.66 -3.87 -50.01
CA LEU A 12 -23.39 -4.53 -50.37
C LEU A 12 -22.18 -3.59 -50.44
N ASN A 13 -22.37 -2.28 -50.60
CA ASN A 13 -21.26 -1.32 -50.65
C ASN A 13 -20.84 -0.79 -49.26
N ASN A 14 -21.72 -0.83 -48.26
CA ASN A 14 -21.38 -0.38 -46.90
C ASN A 14 -20.53 -1.40 -46.13
N ASP A 15 -20.64 -2.69 -46.47
CA ASP A 15 -19.84 -3.72 -45.78
C ASP A 15 -18.36 -3.65 -46.20
N GLN A 16 -18.06 -3.29 -47.46
CA GLN A 16 -16.68 -3.09 -47.92
C GLN A 16 -16.01 -1.84 -47.32
N SER A 17 -16.74 -0.74 -47.16
CA SER A 17 -16.17 0.46 -46.53
C SER A 17 -15.90 0.24 -45.04
N LEU A 18 -16.79 -0.49 -44.36
CA LEU A 18 -16.61 -0.88 -42.96
C LEU A 18 -15.39 -1.81 -42.78
N GLU A 19 -15.22 -2.80 -43.65
CA GLU A 19 -14.09 -3.73 -43.57
C GLU A 19 -12.74 -3.02 -43.75
N VAL A 20 -12.65 -2.08 -44.70
CA VAL A 20 -11.44 -1.29 -44.94
C VAL A 20 -11.12 -0.38 -43.76
N ASP A 21 -12.13 0.26 -43.16
CA ASP A 21 -11.91 1.13 -42.00
C ASP A 21 -11.52 0.34 -40.74
N VAL A 22 -12.08 -0.86 -40.55
CA VAL A 22 -11.67 -1.77 -39.47
C VAL A 22 -10.22 -2.23 -39.67
N MET A 23 -9.82 -2.61 -40.89
CA MET A 23 -8.42 -3.00 -41.16
C MET A 23 -7.44 -1.85 -40.89
N ARG A 24 -7.79 -0.62 -41.29
CA ARG A 24 -6.98 0.59 -41.02
C ARG A 24 -6.87 0.86 -39.52
N PHE A 25 -7.97 0.72 -38.79
CA PHE A 25 -7.98 0.91 -37.34
C PHE A 25 -7.09 -0.10 -36.61
N VAL A 26 -7.17 -1.38 -36.99
CA VAL A 26 -6.30 -2.44 -36.44
C VAL A 26 -4.83 -2.17 -36.76
N ALA A 27 -4.51 -1.72 -37.97
CA ALA A 27 -3.14 -1.36 -38.34
C ALA A 27 -2.59 -0.19 -37.51
N ILE A 28 -3.39 0.84 -37.26
CA ILE A 28 -3.01 1.98 -36.41
C ILE A 28 -2.75 1.52 -34.98
N ILE A 29 -3.64 0.70 -34.41
CA ILE A 29 -3.45 0.12 -33.08
C ILE A 29 -2.15 -0.69 -33.01
N GLY A 30 -1.87 -1.52 -34.03
CA GLY A 30 -0.63 -2.30 -34.12
C GLY A 30 0.63 -1.44 -34.11
N ILE A 31 0.64 -0.33 -34.86
CA ILE A 31 1.76 0.62 -34.88
C ILE A 31 1.97 1.27 -33.51
N ILE A 32 0.89 1.67 -32.83
CA ILE A 32 0.96 2.28 -31.49
C ILE A 32 1.57 1.29 -30.48
N PHE A 33 1.10 0.03 -30.47
CA PHE A 33 1.67 -1.01 -29.60
C PHE A 33 3.15 -1.28 -29.92
N TRP A 34 3.52 -1.26 -31.20
CA TRP A 34 4.91 -1.46 -31.60
C TRP A 34 5.83 -0.32 -31.11
N ILE A 35 5.37 0.94 -31.17
CA ILE A 35 6.10 2.09 -30.64
C ILE A 35 6.28 1.97 -29.12
N ILE A 36 5.21 1.62 -28.38
CA ILE A 36 5.29 1.42 -26.92
C ILE A 36 6.29 0.30 -26.59
N PHE A 37 6.23 -0.82 -27.32
CA PHE A 37 7.16 -1.93 -27.14
C PHE A 37 8.62 -1.53 -27.40
N ALA A 38 8.88 -0.77 -28.47
CA ALA A 38 10.20 -0.24 -28.79
C ALA A 38 10.72 0.71 -27.70
N MET A 39 9.85 1.58 -27.15
CA MET A 39 10.21 2.46 -26.04
C MET A 39 10.58 1.69 -24.78
N ILE A 40 9.79 0.69 -24.39
CA ILE A 40 10.10 -0.15 -23.20
C ILE A 40 11.45 -0.87 -23.38
N LYS A 41 11.74 -1.39 -24.58
CA LYS A 41 13.01 -2.07 -24.87
C LYS A 41 14.21 -1.11 -24.95
N SER A 42 13.97 0.17 -25.24
CA SER A 42 15.02 1.19 -25.36
C SER A 42 15.50 1.76 -24.02
N ILE A 43 14.91 1.37 -22.89
CA ILE A 43 15.41 1.72 -21.57
C ILE A 43 16.60 0.80 -21.27
N PRO A 44 17.86 1.29 -21.30
CA PRO A 44 18.99 0.49 -20.87
C PRO A 44 18.84 0.26 -19.37
N PHE A 45 18.47 -0.97 -18.98
CA PHE A 45 18.67 -1.45 -17.62
C PHE A 45 20.18 -1.62 -17.42
N THR A 46 20.88 -0.51 -17.21
CA THR A 46 22.25 -0.52 -16.69
C THR A 46 22.14 -0.83 -15.21
N HIS A 47 21.95 -2.11 -14.87
CA HIS A 47 22.33 -2.58 -13.55
C HIS A 47 23.85 -2.55 -13.50
N ASP A 48 24.38 -1.55 -12.81
CA ASP A 48 25.79 -1.44 -12.47
C ASP A 48 25.94 -1.90 -11.00
N PRO A 49 26.06 -3.21 -10.72
CA PRO A 49 26.11 -3.72 -9.35
C PRO A 49 27.42 -3.42 -8.62
N GLN A 50 28.38 -2.71 -9.23
CA GLN A 50 29.72 -2.52 -8.69
C GLN A 50 29.96 -1.18 -7.96
N LYS A 51 29.04 -0.20 -8.02
CA LYS A 51 29.25 1.10 -7.36
C LYS A 51 28.82 1.18 -5.89
N THR A 52 28.25 0.13 -5.32
CA THR A 52 27.76 0.14 -3.94
C THR A 52 28.79 -0.41 -2.93
N ILE A 53 29.88 -1.04 -3.38
CA ILE A 53 30.84 -1.71 -2.46
C ILE A 53 32.01 -0.80 -2.04
N GLU A 54 32.38 0.22 -2.83
CA GLU A 54 33.54 1.08 -2.49
C GLU A 54 33.26 2.15 -1.43
N THR A 55 32.00 2.46 -1.10
CA THR A 55 31.68 3.50 -0.10
C THR A 55 31.66 2.99 1.35
N ILE A 56 31.68 1.66 1.56
CA ILE A 56 31.61 1.07 2.91
C ILE A 56 33.01 0.83 3.51
N GLN A 57 34.07 0.81 2.69
CA GLN A 57 35.42 0.50 3.16
C GLN A 57 36.20 1.72 3.71
N ASP A 58 35.75 2.95 3.41
CA ASP A 58 36.35 4.20 3.93
C ASP A 58 35.81 4.64 5.31
N LEU A 59 34.73 4.02 5.82
CA LEU A 59 34.15 4.37 7.13
C LEU A 59 34.64 3.48 8.29
N VAL A 60 35.47 2.46 8.01
CA VAL A 60 35.97 1.50 9.02
C VAL A 60 37.37 1.87 9.55
N SER A 61 38.03 2.89 9.00
CA SER A 61 39.38 3.32 9.44
C SER A 61 39.40 4.48 10.45
N ILE A 62 38.23 4.98 10.88
CA ILE A 62 38.12 6.20 11.71
C ILE A 62 37.82 5.91 13.20
N ILE A 63 37.64 4.64 13.59
CA ILE A 63 37.28 4.32 14.98
C ILE A 63 38.42 3.54 15.68
N GLU A 64 39.00 4.25 16.66
CA GLU A 64 39.91 3.83 17.75
C GLU A 64 41.42 3.82 17.47
N PRO A 65 42.23 4.49 18.34
CA PRO A 65 42.06 4.50 19.80
C PRO A 65 42.10 5.92 20.43
N LEU A 66 41.11 6.25 21.27
CA LEU A 66 41.22 7.32 22.26
C LEU A 66 40.49 6.92 23.53
N THR A 67 41.09 5.98 24.25
CA THR A 67 40.88 5.78 25.67
C THR A 67 41.98 6.51 26.42
N GLU A 68 41.68 7.70 26.95
CA GLU A 68 42.11 8.11 28.30
C GLU A 68 41.63 9.51 28.63
N ASN A 69 41.10 9.65 29.85
CA ASN A 69 40.73 10.88 30.55
C ASN A 69 39.58 11.69 29.96
N ILE A 70 38.45 11.72 30.66
CA ILE A 70 38.00 12.92 31.40
C ILE A 70 36.83 12.54 32.32
N SER A 71 37.03 12.92 33.59
CA SER A 71 36.14 13.11 34.74
C SER A 71 34.63 13.19 34.52
N ALA A 72 33.91 12.67 35.53
CA ALA A 72 32.51 12.95 35.83
C ALA A 72 32.18 14.45 35.74
N PRO A 73 30.98 14.79 35.24
CA PRO A 73 30.00 15.37 36.15
C PRO A 73 28.53 14.98 35.87
N GLU A 74 27.77 15.02 36.96
CA GLU A 74 26.35 15.41 37.11
C GLU A 74 25.25 14.72 36.29
N SER A 75 24.31 14.20 37.08
CA SER A 75 22.99 13.69 36.72
C SER A 75 22.23 14.62 35.76
N VAL A 76 22.23 14.25 34.49
CA VAL A 76 21.25 14.74 33.52
C VAL A 76 19.91 14.10 33.87
N GLN A 77 19.01 14.91 34.43
CA GLN A 77 17.60 14.55 34.55
C GLN A 77 17.08 14.20 33.15
N GLU A 78 16.68 12.94 33.03
CA GLU A 78 16.00 12.35 31.89
C GLU A 78 14.68 13.09 31.67
N ASP A 79 14.73 14.12 30.83
CA ASP A 79 13.57 14.89 30.40
C ASP A 79 12.72 13.98 29.51
N ARG A 80 11.88 13.18 30.15
CA ARG A 80 10.88 12.35 29.47
C ARG A 80 10.08 13.27 28.55
N PRO A 81 10.02 13.01 27.24
CA PRO A 81 9.13 13.76 26.36
C PRO A 81 7.71 13.67 26.92
N GLN A 82 7.23 14.80 27.41
CA GLN A 82 5.86 14.94 27.88
C GLN A 82 4.96 14.58 26.71
N ILE A 83 4.24 13.47 26.87
CA ILE A 83 3.24 12.99 25.93
C ILE A 83 2.24 14.13 25.74
N LEU A 84 2.30 14.78 24.58
CA LEU A 84 1.32 15.74 24.12
C LEU A 84 -0.05 15.10 24.36
N VAL A 85 -0.82 15.71 25.26
CA VAL A 85 -2.17 15.26 25.61
C VAL A 85 -3.01 15.46 24.36
N ASN A 86 -3.05 14.42 23.53
CA ASN A 86 -3.87 14.36 22.33
C ASN A 86 -5.31 14.63 22.75
N GLU A 87 -5.96 15.55 22.05
CA GLU A 87 -7.40 15.79 22.21
C GLU A 87 -8.16 14.45 22.25
N PRO A 88 -9.21 14.34 23.07
CA PRO A 88 -9.95 13.09 23.21
C PRO A 88 -10.45 12.65 21.83
N LEU A 89 -9.82 11.60 21.30
CA LEU A 89 -10.20 10.99 20.03
C LEU A 89 -11.66 10.56 20.17
N LYS A 90 -12.54 11.13 19.34
CA LYS A 90 -13.96 10.75 19.30
C LYS A 90 -14.18 9.68 18.26
N GLY A 91 -15.01 8.69 18.59
CA GLY A 91 -15.37 7.57 17.71
C GLY A 91 -14.66 6.26 18.07
N LEU A 92 -14.89 5.27 17.20
CA LEU A 92 -14.24 3.96 17.28
C LEU A 92 -13.00 3.96 16.39
N HIS A 93 -11.88 3.55 16.96
CA HIS A 93 -10.61 3.38 16.29
C HIS A 93 -10.27 1.91 16.19
N PHE A 94 -9.70 1.50 15.07
CA PHE A 94 -9.22 0.15 14.86
C PHE A 94 -7.68 0.18 14.83
N GLN A 95 -7.04 -0.74 15.56
CA GLN A 95 -5.59 -0.92 15.54
C GLN A 95 -5.21 -2.38 15.79
N PHE A 96 -3.94 -2.71 15.56
CA PHE A 96 -3.36 -3.97 16.02
C PHE A 96 -2.77 -3.79 17.42
N GLN A 97 -2.68 -4.88 18.18
CA GLN A 97 -2.12 -4.82 19.53
C GLN A 97 -0.62 -4.48 19.51
N SER A 98 0.10 -4.95 18.49
CA SER A 98 1.49 -4.56 18.21
C SER A 98 1.80 -4.73 16.72
N LEU A 99 2.89 -4.09 16.26
CA LEU A 99 3.43 -4.32 14.92
C LEU A 99 3.81 -5.79 14.70
N GLU A 100 4.41 -6.42 15.69
CA GLU A 100 4.80 -7.84 15.63
C GLU A 100 3.57 -8.75 15.45
N ASP A 101 2.46 -8.42 16.12
CA ASP A 101 1.21 -9.14 15.93
C ASP A 101 0.72 -9.02 14.49
N LEU A 102 0.77 -7.81 13.91
CA LEU A 102 0.36 -7.57 12.52
C LEU A 102 1.26 -8.30 11.51
N ILE A 103 2.58 -8.24 11.68
CA ILE A 103 3.54 -8.98 10.83
C ILE A 103 3.33 -10.49 10.96
N THR A 104 3.06 -10.99 12.18
CA THR A 104 2.72 -12.39 12.41
C THR A 104 1.42 -12.79 11.70
N MET A 105 0.40 -11.92 11.68
CA MET A 105 -0.82 -12.19 10.92
C MET A 105 -0.57 -12.19 9.41
N LEU A 106 0.29 -11.30 8.91
CA LEU A 106 0.66 -11.23 7.50
C LEU A 106 1.40 -12.51 7.08
N ASN A 107 2.39 -12.95 7.85
CA ASN A 107 3.13 -14.20 7.64
C ASN A 107 2.22 -15.44 7.61
N ASN A 108 1.19 -15.45 8.46
CA ASN A 108 0.22 -16.54 8.53
C ASN A 108 -0.92 -16.43 7.49
N ASN A 109 -0.83 -15.49 6.54
CA ASN A 109 -1.88 -15.22 5.54
C ASN A 109 -3.26 -14.94 6.15
N LYS A 110 -3.32 -14.44 7.39
CA LYS A 110 -4.57 -14.06 8.05
C LYS A 110 -5.02 -12.66 7.67
N VAL A 111 -4.07 -11.82 7.26
CA VAL A 111 -4.30 -10.48 6.74
C VAL A 111 -3.46 -10.25 5.50
N LYS A 112 -3.91 -9.33 4.66
CA LYS A 112 -3.16 -8.75 3.54
C LYS A 112 -3.04 -7.26 3.75
N ILE A 113 -1.88 -6.70 3.42
CA ILE A 113 -1.63 -5.26 3.48
C ILE A 113 -1.71 -4.70 2.07
N TYR A 114 -2.41 -3.58 1.95
CA TYR A 114 -2.45 -2.78 0.73
C TYR A 114 -1.99 -1.36 1.04
N CYS A 115 -1.17 -0.78 0.18
CA CYS A 115 -0.85 0.63 0.24
C CYS A 115 -1.45 1.34 -0.97
N ARG A 116 -2.12 2.46 -0.73
CA ARG A 116 -2.69 3.30 -1.79
C ARG A 116 -1.95 4.63 -1.84
N ALA A 117 -1.40 4.94 -3.00
CA ALA A 117 -0.72 6.20 -3.27
C ALA A 117 -1.59 7.04 -4.21
N VAL A 118 -2.03 8.21 -3.73
CA VAL A 118 -2.94 9.11 -4.46
C VAL A 118 -2.24 10.42 -4.79
N ASN A 119 -2.30 10.80 -6.06
CA ASN A 119 -1.92 12.11 -6.57
C ASN A 119 -2.99 12.61 -7.56
N LYS A 120 -2.92 13.86 -8.01
CA LYS A 120 -3.88 14.41 -8.98
C LYS A 120 -3.82 13.59 -10.29
N GLY A 121 -4.91 12.87 -10.58
CA GLY A 121 -5.03 12.03 -11.79
C GLY A 121 -4.40 10.64 -11.68
N PHE A 122 -3.79 10.27 -10.55
CA PHE A 122 -3.18 8.96 -10.35
C PHE A 122 -3.62 8.34 -9.03
N ASP A 123 -4.04 7.09 -9.09
CA ASP A 123 -4.43 6.30 -7.93
C ASP A 123 -3.82 4.91 -8.08
N LEU A 124 -2.71 4.68 -7.38
CA LEU A 124 -1.95 3.44 -7.45
C LEU A 124 -2.18 2.64 -6.18
N ILE A 125 -2.43 1.34 -6.33
CA ILE A 125 -2.58 0.41 -5.21
C ILE A 125 -1.51 -0.66 -5.32
N PHE A 126 -0.87 -0.94 -4.19
CA PHE A 126 0.19 -1.92 -4.05
C PHE A 126 -0.22 -2.94 -2.99
N GLU A 127 -0.05 -4.22 -3.27
CA GLU A 127 -0.19 -5.31 -2.29
C GLU A 127 1.18 -5.62 -1.69
N GLY A 128 1.22 -5.75 -0.36
CA GLY A 128 2.42 -6.12 0.39
C GLY A 128 2.52 -7.63 0.58
N TYR A 129 3.70 -8.19 0.36
CA TYR A 129 4.01 -9.61 0.52
C TYR A 129 5.31 -9.77 1.29
N LEU A 130 5.38 -10.78 2.15
CA LEU A 130 6.61 -11.13 2.86
C LEU A 130 7.43 -12.14 2.03
N SER A 131 8.67 -11.78 1.74
CA SER A 131 9.67 -12.62 1.08
C SER A 131 10.78 -12.91 2.10
N GLY A 132 10.59 -13.99 2.87
CA GLY A 132 11.37 -14.20 4.10
C GLY A 132 11.02 -13.12 5.13
N ASP A 133 12.04 -12.40 5.62
CA ASP A 133 11.88 -11.31 6.59
C ASP A 133 11.74 -9.93 5.92
N VAL A 134 11.76 -9.87 4.60
CA VAL A 134 11.67 -8.62 3.83
C VAL A 134 10.25 -8.41 3.34
N LEU A 135 9.67 -7.26 3.70
CA LEU A 135 8.39 -6.83 3.16
C LEU A 135 8.60 -6.14 1.81
N GLU A 136 8.03 -6.73 0.77
CA GLU A 136 8.02 -6.19 -0.59
C GLU A 136 6.61 -5.76 -1.00
N PHE A 137 6.52 -4.82 -1.93
CA PHE A 137 5.27 -4.33 -2.49
C PHE A 137 5.24 -4.49 -4.00
N LYS A 138 4.11 -4.95 -4.54
CA LYS A 138 3.86 -5.05 -5.99
C LYS A 138 2.54 -4.37 -6.33
N SER A 139 2.40 -3.88 -7.56
CA SER A 139 1.13 -3.30 -8.00
C SER A 139 0.01 -4.33 -7.90
N ALA A 140 -1.09 -3.96 -7.24
CA ALA A 140 -2.24 -4.82 -7.07
C ALA A 140 -3.04 -4.89 -8.37
N THR A 141 -3.33 -6.11 -8.85
CA THR A 141 -4.19 -6.34 -10.02
C THR A 141 -5.66 -6.30 -9.65
N ASP A 142 -5.98 -6.80 -8.45
CA ASP A 142 -7.34 -6.86 -7.92
C ASP A 142 -7.44 -6.05 -6.63
N ILE A 143 -8.44 -5.18 -6.59
CA ILE A 143 -8.69 -4.29 -5.45
C ILE A 143 -9.90 -4.84 -4.66
N PRO A 144 -9.72 -5.27 -3.40
CA PRO A 144 -10.82 -5.74 -2.58
C PRO A 144 -11.89 -4.66 -2.36
N LYS A 145 -13.16 -5.06 -2.35
CA LYS A 145 -14.28 -4.13 -2.13
C LYS A 145 -14.33 -3.57 -0.70
N LYS A 146 -13.78 -4.31 0.27
CA LYS A 146 -13.81 -3.97 1.68
C LYS A 146 -12.41 -4.10 2.27
N MET A 147 -11.91 -3.01 2.84
CA MET A 147 -10.62 -2.93 3.52
C MET A 147 -10.71 -1.94 4.68
N TRP A 148 -9.88 -2.13 5.69
CA TRP A 148 -9.77 -1.29 6.87
C TRP A 148 -8.57 -0.35 6.73
N GLU A 149 -8.73 0.95 6.92
CA GLU A 149 -7.62 1.90 6.84
C GLU A 149 -6.91 2.06 8.19
N LEU A 150 -5.57 1.90 8.19
CA LEU A 150 -4.71 2.32 9.29
C LEU A 150 -4.44 3.82 9.18
N LYS A 151 -5.21 4.61 9.92
CA LYS A 151 -5.16 6.08 9.85
C LYS A 151 -3.89 6.68 10.43
N ASN A 152 -3.35 6.10 11.49
CA ASN A 152 -2.22 6.62 12.26
C ASN A 152 -1.49 5.48 13.00
N GLY A 153 -0.40 5.84 13.69
CA GLY A 153 0.38 4.91 14.53
C GLY A 153 1.65 4.38 13.87
N ALA A 154 2.48 3.71 14.68
CA ALA A 154 3.77 3.17 14.25
C ALA A 154 3.63 2.14 13.11
N ASP A 155 2.54 1.37 13.11
CA ASP A 155 2.25 0.37 12.08
C ASP A 155 2.12 1.04 10.72
N ARG A 156 1.32 2.11 10.62
CA ARG A 156 1.16 2.88 9.38
C ARG A 156 2.50 3.39 8.86
N GLU A 157 3.29 4.01 9.74
CA GLU A 157 4.59 4.58 9.36
C GLU A 157 5.58 3.51 8.91
N TYR A 158 5.55 2.32 9.53
CA TYR A 158 6.34 1.17 9.11
C TYR A 158 6.03 0.80 7.66
N PHE A 159 4.75 0.58 7.30
CA PHE A 159 4.39 0.17 5.94
C PHE A 159 4.65 1.25 4.89
N ILE A 160 4.41 2.52 5.22
CA ILE A 160 4.72 3.63 4.31
C ILE A 160 6.23 3.72 4.04
N ARG A 161 7.06 3.54 5.06
CA ARG A 161 8.51 3.52 4.91
C ARG A 161 8.96 2.35 4.04
N GLU A 162 8.48 1.14 4.29
CA GLU A 162 8.85 -0.03 3.49
C GLU A 162 8.35 0.08 2.03
N LEU A 163 7.16 0.67 1.81
CA LEU A 163 6.67 1.01 0.47
C LEU A 163 7.64 1.96 -0.25
N GLY A 164 8.05 3.04 0.42
CA GLY A 164 8.99 4.02 -0.16
C GLY A 164 10.41 3.50 -0.36
N ARG A 165 10.80 2.40 0.31
CA ARG A 165 12.05 1.68 0.04
C ARG A 165 11.92 0.78 -1.18
N THR A 166 10.79 0.12 -1.36
CA THR A 166 10.53 -0.77 -2.49
C THR A 166 10.29 0.00 -3.79
N ILE A 167 9.54 1.11 -3.71
CA ILE A 167 9.10 1.90 -4.86
C ILE A 167 9.41 3.37 -4.57
N SER A 168 10.58 3.86 -4.98
CA SER A 168 11.05 5.22 -4.64
C SER A 168 10.09 6.33 -5.03
N ASP A 169 9.39 6.16 -6.15
CA ASP A 169 8.57 7.19 -6.78
C ASP A 169 7.31 7.53 -5.96
N VAL A 170 6.87 6.61 -5.09
CA VAL A 170 5.70 6.84 -4.22
C VAL A 170 5.91 7.98 -3.22
N LYS A 171 7.17 8.37 -2.94
CA LYS A 171 7.50 9.51 -2.07
C LYS A 171 7.00 10.85 -2.63
N SER A 172 6.76 10.93 -3.93
CA SER A 172 6.22 12.13 -4.59
C SER A 172 4.69 12.25 -4.49
N PHE A 173 4.01 11.22 -3.97
CA PHE A 173 2.55 11.21 -3.87
C PHE A 173 2.10 12.01 -2.64
N ASN A 174 1.07 12.83 -2.84
CA ASN A 174 0.57 13.73 -1.79
C ASN A 174 -0.14 12.99 -0.64
N ARG A 175 -0.70 11.80 -0.92
CA ARG A 175 -1.43 11.01 0.07
C ARG A 175 -1.06 9.55 -0.05
N LEU A 176 -0.58 8.99 1.05
CA LEU A 176 -0.30 7.57 1.23
C LEU A 176 -1.23 7.01 2.30
N GLN A 177 -1.95 5.95 1.95
CA GLN A 177 -2.85 5.22 2.85
C GLN A 177 -2.38 3.78 2.99
N VAL A 178 -2.52 3.23 4.20
CA VAL A 178 -2.28 1.81 4.46
C VAL A 178 -3.63 1.19 4.79
N MET A 179 -3.95 0.11 4.09
CA MET A 179 -5.21 -0.59 4.17
C MET A 179 -4.94 -2.05 4.51
N VAL A 180 -5.86 -2.66 5.23
CA VAL A 180 -5.74 -4.03 5.72
C VAL A 180 -6.99 -4.80 5.32
N LEU A 181 -6.77 -5.95 4.73
CA LEU A 181 -7.82 -6.92 4.42
C LEU A 181 -7.63 -8.14 5.32
N PHE A 182 -8.67 -8.52 6.07
CA PHE A 182 -8.68 -9.78 6.78
C PHE A 182 -8.96 -10.92 5.79
N SER A 183 -7.99 -11.81 5.63
CA SER A 183 -8.15 -13.02 4.81
C SER A 183 -8.80 -14.16 5.62
N ASP A 184 -8.65 -14.18 6.95
CA ASP A 184 -9.41 -15.08 7.83
C ASP A 184 -10.81 -14.50 8.08
N SER A 185 -11.82 -15.09 7.45
CA SER A 185 -13.23 -14.67 7.56
C SER A 185 -13.78 -14.70 8.98
N ARG A 186 -13.22 -15.52 9.87
CA ARG A 186 -13.63 -15.57 11.28
C ARG A 186 -13.19 -14.33 12.04
N ILE A 187 -12.00 -13.80 11.72
CA ILE A 187 -11.48 -12.58 12.33
C ILE A 187 -12.27 -11.38 11.78
N ASP A 188 -12.47 -11.32 10.47
CA ASP A 188 -13.22 -10.26 9.81
C ASP A 188 -14.65 -10.15 10.38
N SER A 189 -15.38 -11.27 10.45
CA SER A 189 -16.73 -11.31 11.00
C SER A 189 -16.77 -10.85 12.46
N LYS A 190 -15.81 -11.28 13.28
CA LYS A 190 -15.73 -10.86 14.69
C LYS A 190 -15.46 -9.37 14.84
N VAL A 191 -14.58 -8.80 14.02
CA VAL A 191 -14.29 -7.36 14.00
C VAL A 191 -15.54 -6.59 13.60
N GLU A 192 -16.24 -7.03 12.55
CA GLU A 192 -17.47 -6.40 12.09
C GLU A 192 -18.60 -6.43 13.12
N THR A 193 -18.85 -7.59 13.73
CA THR A 193 -19.87 -7.75 14.77
C THR A 193 -19.57 -6.82 15.95
N MET A 194 -18.34 -6.86 16.47
CA MET A 194 -17.94 -6.04 17.62
C MET A 194 -18.02 -4.53 17.31
N LEU A 195 -17.60 -4.10 16.11
CA LEU A 195 -17.73 -2.70 15.71
C LEU A 195 -19.20 -2.26 15.58
N SER A 196 -20.07 -3.13 15.06
CA SER A 196 -21.50 -2.84 14.94
C SER A 196 -22.15 -2.70 16.31
N GLU A 197 -21.84 -3.60 17.25
CA GLU A 197 -22.31 -3.55 18.64
C GLU A 197 -21.86 -2.25 19.34
N LEU A 198 -20.55 -1.95 19.31
CA LEU A 198 -20.00 -0.75 19.93
C LEU A 198 -20.58 0.54 19.33
N ASN A 199 -20.87 0.55 18.02
CA ASN A 199 -21.47 1.71 17.36
C ASN A 199 -22.94 1.88 17.72
N GLN A 200 -23.70 0.79 17.88
CA GLN A 200 -25.08 0.82 18.38
C GLN A 200 -25.14 1.34 19.82
N GLU A 201 -24.16 0.96 20.65
CA GLU A 201 -24.00 1.44 22.02
C GLU A 201 -23.42 2.87 22.12
N LYS A 202 -23.05 3.48 20.99
CA LYS A 202 -22.39 4.80 20.92
C LYS A 202 -21.12 4.89 21.78
N LYS A 203 -20.39 3.76 21.88
CA LYS A 203 -19.12 3.68 22.59
C LYS A 203 -18.02 4.38 21.78
N ASN A 204 -17.06 4.97 22.49
CA ASN A 204 -15.86 5.57 21.91
C ASN A 204 -14.64 4.85 22.46
N GLY A 205 -13.69 4.48 21.62
CA GLY A 205 -12.53 3.73 22.09
C GLY A 205 -11.74 3.09 20.97
N ILE A 206 -10.86 2.18 21.37
CA ILE A 206 -9.95 1.47 20.48
C ILE A 206 -10.27 -0.02 20.49
N LEU A 207 -10.53 -0.55 19.30
CA LEU A 207 -10.61 -1.97 19.03
C LEU A 207 -9.24 -2.48 18.58
N SER A 208 -8.61 -3.30 19.42
CA SER A 208 -7.28 -3.87 19.17
C SER A 208 -7.39 -5.35 18.78
N VAL A 209 -6.66 -5.78 17.75
CA VAL A 209 -6.58 -7.18 17.30
C VAL A 209 -5.18 -7.75 17.51
N SER A 210 -5.08 -8.94 18.11
CA SER A 210 -3.81 -9.67 18.30
C SER A 210 -3.52 -10.66 17.18
N SER A 211 -2.31 -11.21 17.14
CA SER A 211 -1.89 -12.25 16.16
C SER A 211 -2.73 -13.53 16.19
N SER A 212 -3.29 -13.86 17.36
CA SER A 212 -4.21 -14.99 17.53
C SER A 212 -5.63 -14.71 17.02
N GLY A 213 -5.93 -13.46 16.64
CA GLY A 213 -7.28 -13.01 16.29
C GLY A 213 -8.17 -12.75 17.50
N GLN A 214 -7.59 -12.52 18.69
CA GLN A 214 -8.36 -12.02 19.84
C GLN A 214 -8.59 -10.52 19.66
N ILE A 215 -9.78 -10.08 20.06
CA ILE A 215 -10.20 -8.68 19.92
C ILE A 215 -10.41 -8.11 21.32
N LYS A 216 -9.78 -6.97 21.61
CA LYS A 216 -9.90 -6.25 22.89
C LYS A 216 -10.38 -4.83 22.63
N PHE A 217 -11.42 -4.41 23.35
CA PHE A 217 -11.91 -3.03 23.30
C PHE A 217 -11.41 -2.25 24.51
N HIS A 218 -10.90 -1.04 24.28
CA HIS A 218 -10.48 -0.09 25.31
C HIS A 218 -11.28 1.19 25.14
N GLU A 219 -12.22 1.45 26.05
CA GLU A 219 -13.04 2.67 26.04
C GLU A 219 -12.18 3.90 26.37
N PHE A 220 -12.41 5.01 25.66
CA PHE A 220 -11.80 6.29 26.03
C PHE A 220 -12.44 6.81 27.32
N LYS A 221 -11.62 7.22 28.28
CA LYS A 221 -12.08 7.83 29.54
C LYS A 221 -12.36 9.31 29.36
#